data_AF-A0A414KC93-F1
#
_entry.id   AF-A0A414KC93-F1
#
_cell.length_a   1.000
_cell.length_b   1.000
_cell.length_c   1.000
_cell.angle_alpha   90.00
_cell.angle_beta   90.00
_cell.angle_gamma   90.00
#
_symmetry.space_group_name_H-M   'P 1'
#
loop_
_entity.id
_entity.type
_entity.pdbx_description
1 polymer ?
#
loop_
_entity_poly.entity_id
_entity_poly.type
_entity_poly.pdbx_seq_one_letter_code
_entity_poly.pdbx_strand_id
1 'polypeptide(L)'
;MTDNEKSAYLRGRRDKAKEVVQDLYCNHGGNSHPVYDFFQDSDIKYEDIIGWKMEAQQHLEQKAIEKRAKEIALRLLRAGMDPAATQASIREWFCVDLPGSTFEYLVGQVEIENNFSKIADAIEGRPGNVKSKNL
;
A
#
# COMPACT_ATOMS: atom_id res chain seq x y z
N MET A 1 -35.34 1.21 -16.16
CA MET A 1 -33.89 1.16 -15.88
C MET A 1 -33.21 0.70 -17.16
N THR A 2 -32.34 1.53 -17.72
CA THR A 2 -31.52 1.22 -18.90
C THR A 2 -30.34 0.34 -18.49
N ASP A 3 -29.69 -0.35 -19.44
CA ASP A 3 -28.54 -1.21 -19.16
C ASP A 3 -27.38 -0.46 -18.48
N ASN A 4 -27.19 0.82 -18.83
CA ASN A 4 -26.19 1.67 -18.19
C ASN A 4 -26.54 2.01 -16.74
N GLU A 5 -27.81 2.30 -16.45
CA GLU A 5 -28.26 2.55 -15.08
C GLU A 5 -28.11 1.28 -14.22
N LYS A 6 -28.42 0.11 -14.78
CA LYS A 6 -28.25 -1.18 -14.11
C LYS A 6 -26.77 -1.49 -13.84
N SER A 7 -25.88 -1.23 -14.81
CA SER A 7 -24.44 -1.41 -14.65
C SER A 7 -23.85 -0.46 -13.59
N ALA A 8 -24.27 0.80 -13.57
CA ALA A 8 -23.86 1.77 -12.56
C ALA A 8 -24.35 1.39 -11.16
N TYR A 9 -25.61 0.93 -11.05
CA TYR A 9 -26.19 0.44 -9.80
C TYR A 9 -25.44 -0.77 -9.24
N LEU A 10 -25.16 -1.78 -10.08
CA LEU A 10 -24.40 -2.96 -9.68
C LEU A 10 -22.96 -2.63 -9.31
N ARG A 11 -22.34 -1.67 -10.00
CA ARG A 11 -20.99 -1.18 -9.66
C ARG A 11 -20.98 -0.51 -8.28
N GLY A 12 -21.92 0.40 -8.01
CA GLY A 12 -22.04 1.03 -6.69
C GLY A 12 -22.30 0.04 -5.56
N ARG A 13 -23.12 -0.99 -5.81
CA ARG A 13 -23.36 -2.09 -4.86
C ARG A 13 -22.10 -2.92 -4.61
N ARG A 14 -21.34 -3.27 -5.65
CA ARG A 14 -20.04 -3.97 -5.54
C ARG A 14 -19.03 -3.15 -4.75
N ASP A 15 -18.93 -1.86 -5.01
CA ASP A 15 -18.01 -0.97 -4.30
C ASP A 15 -18.37 -0.87 -2.81
N LYS A 16 -19.67 -0.78 -2.49
CA LYS A 16 -20.15 -0.79 -1.10
C LYS A 16 -19.93 -2.15 -0.41
N ALA A 17 -20.14 -3.25 -1.12
CA ALA A 17 -19.86 -4.58 -0.60
C ALA A 17 -18.36 -4.77 -0.31
N LYS A 18 -17.48 -4.26 -1.17
CA LYS A 18 -16.03 -4.28 -0.94
C LYS A 18 -15.63 -3.46 0.29
N GLU A 19 -16.24 -2.29 0.49
CA GLU A 19 -16.04 -1.45 1.67
C GLU A 19 -16.45 -2.19 2.95
N VAL A 20 -17.66 -2.78 2.96
CA VAL A 20 -18.20 -3.52 4.12
C VAL A 20 -17.39 -4.79 4.40
N VAL A 21 -16.97 -5.54 3.38
CA VAL A 21 -16.12 -6.73 3.54
C VAL A 21 -14.73 -6.33 4.06
N GLN A 22 -14.15 -5.24 3.56
CA GLN A 22 -12.87 -4.74 4.10
C GLN A 22 -13.01 -4.34 5.57
N ASP A 23 -14.09 -3.67 5.95
CA ASP A 23 -14.34 -3.26 7.33
C ASP A 23 -14.55 -4.46 8.26
N LEU A 24 -15.34 -5.47 7.84
CA LEU A 24 -15.59 -6.70 8.61
C LEU A 24 -14.34 -7.57 8.81
N TYR A 25 -13.46 -7.67 7.82
CA TYR A 25 -12.25 -8.49 7.93
C TYR A 25 -11.07 -7.74 8.56
N CYS A 26 -11.06 -6.40 8.52
CA CYS A 26 -9.97 -5.61 9.09
C CYS A 26 -10.30 -5.02 10.47
N ASN A 27 -11.58 -4.82 10.81
CA ASN A 27 -12.02 -4.18 12.05
C ASN A 27 -13.12 -5.00 12.75
N HIS A 28 -12.73 -5.74 13.78
CA HIS A 28 -13.56 -6.27 14.89
C HIS A 28 -14.19 -7.67 14.74
N GLY A 29 -13.85 -8.52 15.72
CA GLY A 29 -14.57 -9.76 16.01
C GLY A 29 -15.88 -9.47 16.73
N GLY A 30 -16.99 -9.46 16.00
CA GLY A 30 -18.31 -9.45 16.62
C GLY A 30 -19.39 -8.80 15.78
N ASN A 31 -20.20 -9.65 15.16
CA ASN A 31 -21.64 -9.50 14.95
C ASN A 31 -22.14 -8.17 14.36
N SER A 32 -22.42 -8.14 13.07
CA SER A 32 -23.36 -7.16 12.53
C SER A 32 -24.22 -7.78 11.40
N HIS A 33 -25.51 -7.87 11.72
CA HIS A 33 -26.63 -8.25 10.86
C HIS A 33 -26.92 -7.39 9.58
N PRO A 34 -26.32 -6.21 9.28
CA PRO A 34 -26.65 -5.45 8.05
C PRO A 34 -26.24 -6.14 6.74
N VAL A 35 -25.29 -7.07 6.82
CA VAL A 35 -24.80 -7.85 5.67
C VAL A 35 -25.90 -8.74 5.10
N TYR A 36 -26.72 -9.33 5.96
CA TYR A 36 -27.78 -10.25 5.56
C TYR A 36 -28.89 -9.52 4.79
N ASP A 37 -29.25 -8.30 5.19
CA ASP A 37 -30.25 -7.48 4.48
C ASP A 37 -29.71 -6.93 3.14
N PHE A 38 -28.40 -6.70 3.02
CA PHE A 38 -27.78 -6.29 1.76
C PHE A 38 -27.80 -7.40 0.69
N PHE A 39 -27.74 -8.66 1.12
CA PHE A 39 -27.76 -9.85 0.26
C PHE A 39 -29.16 -10.45 0.03
N GLN A 40 -30.22 -9.86 0.59
CA GLN A 40 -31.61 -10.23 0.27
C GLN A 40 -32.12 -9.60 -1.05
N ASP A 41 -31.25 -8.91 -1.79
CA ASP A 41 -31.55 -8.42 -3.13
C ASP A 41 -31.62 -9.61 -4.11
N SER A 42 -32.81 -9.90 -4.64
CA SER A 42 -33.05 -11.03 -5.57
C SER A 42 -32.24 -10.94 -6.86
N ASP A 43 -31.68 -9.77 -7.17
CA ASP A 43 -30.80 -9.56 -8.32
C ASP A 43 -29.33 -9.95 -8.05
N ILE A 44 -28.92 -10.11 -6.79
CA ILE A 44 -27.56 -10.49 -6.40
C ILE A 44 -27.51 -12.00 -6.18
N LYS A 45 -26.74 -12.71 -7.01
CA LYS A 45 -26.62 -14.16 -6.90
C LYS A 45 -25.48 -14.54 -5.95
N TYR A 46 -25.55 -15.76 -5.42
CA TYR A 46 -24.51 -16.30 -4.55
C TYR A 46 -23.12 -16.27 -5.19
N GLU A 47 -23.04 -16.50 -6.49
CA GLU A 47 -21.79 -16.46 -7.26
C GLU A 47 -21.17 -15.07 -7.28
N ASP A 48 -21.99 -14.01 -7.32
CA ASP A 48 -21.52 -12.62 -7.27
C ASP A 48 -20.87 -12.32 -5.91
N ILE A 49 -21.47 -12.82 -4.83
CA ILE A 49 -20.96 -12.66 -3.46
C ILE A 49 -19.60 -13.36 -3.30
N ILE A 50 -19.49 -14.60 -3.79
CA ILE A 50 -18.23 -15.35 -3.76
C ILE A 50 -17.17 -14.66 -4.61
N GLY A 51 -17.53 -14.18 -5.80
CA GLY A 51 -16.65 -13.38 -6.65
C GLY A 51 -16.10 -12.16 -5.94
N TRP A 52 -16.95 -11.37 -5.27
CA TRP A 52 -16.53 -10.20 -4.53
C TRP A 52 -15.65 -10.53 -3.32
N LYS A 53 -15.93 -11.62 -2.61
CA LYS A 53 -15.08 -12.08 -1.51
C LYS A 53 -13.67 -12.42 -2.00
N MET A 54 -13.56 -13.15 -3.11
CA MET A 54 -12.26 -13.49 -3.70
C MET A 54 -11.50 -12.24 -4.17
N GLU A 55 -12.19 -11.31 -4.83
CA GLU A 55 -11.60 -10.03 -5.24
C GLU A 55 -11.13 -9.18 -4.05
N ALA A 56 -11.91 -9.15 -2.97
CA ALA A 56 -11.54 -8.41 -1.76
C ALA A 56 -10.30 -9.03 -1.10
N GLN A 57 -10.23 -10.36 -1.03
CA GLN A 57 -9.05 -11.06 -0.53
C GLN A 57 -7.81 -10.78 -1.38
N GLN A 58 -7.92 -10.90 -2.70
CA GLN A 58 -6.82 -10.62 -3.62
C GLN A 58 -6.33 -9.16 -3.49
N HIS A 59 -7.26 -8.22 -3.32
CA HIS A 59 -6.92 -6.82 -3.09
C HIS A 59 -6.18 -6.59 -1.76
N LEU A 60 -6.55 -7.30 -0.68
CA LEU A 60 -5.83 -7.24 0.59
C LEU A 60 -4.43 -7.85 0.49
N GLU A 61 -4.28 -8.97 -0.21
CA GLU A 61 -2.99 -9.60 -0.49
C GLU A 61 -2.08 -8.67 -1.30
N GLN A 62 -2.62 -8.02 -2.34
CA GLN A 62 -1.89 -7.04 -3.14
C GLN A 62 -1.41 -5.85 -2.29
N LYS A 63 -2.28 -5.30 -1.42
CA LYS A 63 -1.90 -4.23 -0.49
C LYS A 63 -0.79 -4.64 0.46
N ALA A 64 -0.79 -5.88 0.93
CA ALA A 64 0.27 -6.40 1.80
C ALA A 64 1.61 -6.51 1.07
N ILE A 65 1.59 -6.98 -0.19
CA ILE A 65 2.78 -7.03 -1.06
C ILE A 65 3.32 -5.62 -1.32
N GLU A 66 2.46 -4.67 -1.68
CA GLU A 66 2.86 -3.28 -1.91
C GLU A 66 3.47 -2.63 -0.67
N LYS A 67 2.89 -2.88 0.51
CA LYS A 67 3.45 -2.39 1.78
C LYS A 67 4.86 -2.93 1.99
N ARG A 68 5.05 -4.24 1.82
CA ARG A 68 6.36 -4.89 1.97
C ARG A 68 7.37 -4.38 0.94
N ALA A 69 6.94 -4.18 -0.30
CA ALA A 69 7.78 -3.59 -1.36
C ALA A 69 8.29 -2.20 -0.97
N LYS A 70 7.43 -1.32 -0.44
CA LYS A 70 7.82 0.02 0.05
C LYS A 70 8.82 -0.05 1.22
N GLU A 71 8.61 -0.97 2.16
CA GLU A 71 9.53 -1.18 3.28
C GLU A 71 10.92 -1.64 2.83
N ILE A 72 10.99 -2.55 1.85
CA ILE A 72 12.26 -3.01 1.28
C ILE A 72 12.92 -1.90 0.46
N ALA A 73 12.17 -1.15 -0.34
CA ALA A 73 12.69 0.01 -1.07
C ALA A 73 13.39 0.99 -0.13
N LEU A 74 12.72 1.33 0.98
CA LEU A 74 13.26 2.25 1.97
C LEU A 74 14.54 1.71 2.62
N ARG A 75 14.62 0.40 2.89
CA ARG A 75 15.86 -0.23 3.40
C ARG A 75 17.00 -0.17 2.40
N LEU A 76 16.74 -0.42 1.12
CA LEU A 76 17.75 -0.35 0.06
C LEU A 76 18.28 1.08 -0.10
N LEU A 77 17.38 2.07 -0.12
CA LEU A 77 17.76 3.48 -0.18
C LEU A 77 18.60 3.91 1.03
N ARG A 78 18.22 3.49 2.24
CA ARG A 78 19.02 3.74 3.47
C ARG A 78 20.38 3.07 3.43
N ALA A 79 20.51 1.93 2.75
CA ALA A 79 21.80 1.27 2.51
C ALA A 79 22.64 1.99 1.42
N GLY A 80 22.13 3.07 0.82
CA GLY A 80 22.83 3.86 -0.19
C GLY A 80 22.71 3.30 -1.60
N MET A 81 21.76 2.39 -1.85
CA MET A 81 21.48 1.91 -3.20
C MET A 81 20.91 3.04 -4.06
N ASP A 82 21.32 3.08 -5.33
CA ASP A 82 20.81 4.05 -6.30
C ASP A 82 19.25 3.97 -6.42
N PRO A 83 18.55 5.12 -6.49
CA PRO A 83 17.10 5.15 -6.62
C PRO A 83 16.55 4.36 -7.81
N ALA A 84 17.13 4.50 -9.01
CA ALA A 84 16.65 3.79 -10.20
C ALA A 84 16.89 2.28 -10.09
N ALA A 85 18.06 1.88 -9.57
CA ALA A 85 18.38 0.47 -9.31
C ALA A 85 17.44 -0.14 -8.25
N THR A 86 17.11 0.62 -7.21
CA THR A 86 16.15 0.20 -6.19
C THR A 86 14.75 0.00 -6.79
N GLN A 87 14.28 0.95 -7.61
CA GLN A 87 12.97 0.83 -8.27
C GLN A 87 12.90 -0.40 -9.19
N ALA A 88 13.96 -0.67 -9.95
CA ALA A 88 14.05 -1.87 -10.79
C ALA A 88 14.01 -3.17 -9.95
N SER A 89 14.73 -3.21 -8.82
CA SER A 89 14.77 -4.38 -7.93
C SER A 89 13.39 -4.66 -7.31
N ILE A 90 12.65 -3.61 -6.93
CA ILE A 90 11.29 -3.77 -6.39
C ILE A 90 10.33 -4.33 -7.44
N ARG A 91 10.41 -3.82 -8.67
CA ARG A 91 9.61 -4.33 -9.78
C ARG A 91 9.89 -5.80 -10.05
N GLU A 92 11.16 -6.19 -10.04
CA GLU A 92 11.58 -7.58 -10.27
C GLU A 92 11.14 -8.53 -9.14
N TRP A 93 11.38 -8.19 -7.88
CA TRP A 93 11.18 -9.12 -6.76
C TRP A 93 9.73 -9.18 -6.27
N PHE A 94 8.99 -8.08 -6.39
CA PHE A 94 7.63 -7.97 -5.86
C PHE A 94 6.56 -7.90 -6.95
N CYS A 95 6.94 -7.79 -8.23
CA CYS A 95 6.01 -7.51 -9.33
C CYS A 95 5.15 -6.25 -9.07
N VAL A 96 5.72 -5.25 -8.38
CA VAL A 96 5.05 -3.99 -8.04
C VAL A 96 5.72 -2.84 -8.77
N ASP A 97 4.94 -2.12 -9.57
CA ASP A 97 5.34 -0.85 -10.17
C ASP A 97 4.98 0.29 -9.23
N LEU A 98 5.93 0.72 -8.40
CA LEU A 98 5.73 1.88 -7.52
C LEU A 98 5.61 3.17 -8.37
N PRO A 99 4.55 3.98 -8.18
CA PRO A 99 4.42 5.26 -8.87
C PRO A 99 5.60 6.19 -8.56
N GLY A 100 6.00 7.01 -9.54
CA GLY A 100 7.12 7.96 -9.39
C GLY A 100 6.98 8.83 -8.15
N SER A 101 5.79 9.37 -7.88
CA SER A 101 5.51 10.17 -6.68
C SER A 101 5.67 9.41 -5.36
N THR A 102 5.31 8.12 -5.34
CA THR A 102 5.54 7.27 -4.16
C THR A 102 7.03 7.05 -3.95
N PHE A 103 7.77 6.88 -5.03
CA PHE A 103 9.20 6.63 -4.97
C PHE A 103 9.99 7.88 -4.58
N GLU A 104 9.65 9.05 -5.15
CA GLU A 104 10.18 10.35 -4.75
C GLU A 104 9.95 10.63 -3.26
N TYR A 105 8.77 10.28 -2.74
CA TYR A 105 8.48 10.39 -1.31
C TYR A 105 9.43 9.53 -0.46
N LEU A 106 9.71 8.28 -0.85
CA LEU A 106 10.64 7.42 -0.12
C LEU A 106 12.07 7.95 -0.16
N VAL A 107 12.53 8.47 -1.29
CA VAL A 107 13.84 9.11 -1.41
C VAL A 107 13.92 10.33 -0.48
N GLY A 108 12.92 11.21 -0.53
CA GLY A 108 12.84 12.38 0.34
C GLY A 108 12.82 12.04 1.83
N GLN A 109 12.17 10.93 2.22
CA GLN A 109 12.24 10.44 3.60
C GLN A 109 13.68 10.14 4.04
N VAL A 110 14.45 9.41 3.22
CA VAL A 110 15.84 9.06 3.54
C VAL A 110 16.74 10.29 3.59
N GLU A 111 16.51 11.28 2.71
CA GLU A 111 17.23 12.55 2.73
C GLU A 111 17.00 13.32 4.03
N ILE A 112 15.75 13.38 4.50
CA ILE A 112 15.38 14.01 5.77
C ILE A 112 16.05 13.28 6.94
N GLU A 113 15.98 11.95 6.98
CA GLU A 113 16.63 11.12 8.02
C GLU A 113 18.15 11.39 8.08
N ASN A 114 18.81 11.43 6.93
CA ASN A 114 20.24 11.72 6.82
C ASN A 114 20.58 13.13 7.33
N ASN A 115 19.73 14.13 7.04
CA ASN A 115 19.93 15.49 7.52
C ASN A 115 19.79 15.60 9.04
N PHE A 116 18.79 14.93 9.63
CA PHE A 116 18.65 14.87 11.09
C PHE A 116 19.83 14.17 11.76
N SER A 117 20.33 13.07 11.19
CA SER A 117 21.52 12.38 11.70
C SER A 117 22.73 13.31 11.74
N LYS A 118 22.99 14.08 10.68
CA LYS A 118 24.11 15.03 10.63
C LYS A 118 24.00 16.13 11.68
N ILE A 119 22.78 16.64 11.90
CA ILE A 119 22.53 17.67 12.92
C ILE A 119 22.76 17.10 14.32
N ALA A 120 22.27 15.89 14.60
CA ALA A 120 22.48 15.22 15.88
C ALA A 120 23.98 15.01 16.16
N ASP A 121 24.73 14.50 15.18
CA ASP A 121 26.18 14.32 15.29
C ASP A 121 26.91 15.64 15.60
N ALA A 122 26.50 16.74 14.95
CA ALA A 122 27.07 18.06 15.16
C ALA A 122 26.78 18.62 16.57
N ILE A 123 25.58 18.38 17.11
CA ILE A 123 25.19 18.80 18.47
C ILE A 123 25.95 18.00 19.53
N GLU A 124 26.13 16.69 19.34
CA GLU A 124 26.83 15.81 20.28
C GLU A 124 28.35 16.01 20.29
N GLY A 125 28.89 16.87 19.42
CA GLY A 125 30.33 17.09 19.31
C GLY A 125 31.10 15.84 18.82
N ARG A 126 30.40 14.86 18.24
CA ARG A 126 31.06 13.71 17.62
C ARG A 126 31.72 14.21 16.33
N PRO A 127 33.02 13.98 16.12
CA PRO A 127 33.64 14.32 14.86
C PRO A 127 33.04 13.42 13.78
N GLY A 128 32.02 13.94 13.08
CA GLY A 128 31.54 13.36 11.83
C GLY A 128 32.75 13.19 10.93
N ASN A 129 32.94 11.97 10.43
CA ASN A 129 34.09 11.49 9.67
C ASN A 129 34.62 12.53 8.66
N VAL A 130 35.49 13.43 9.12
CA VAL A 130 36.24 14.35 8.27
C VAL A 130 37.21 13.43 7.57
N LYS A 131 36.92 13.10 6.30
CA LYS A 131 37.93 12.57 5.40
C LYS A 131 39.04 13.60 5.34
N SER A 132 40.00 13.47 6.24
CA SER A 132 41.31 14.10 6.20
C SER A 132 42.01 13.56 4.96
N LYS A 133 41.82 14.25 3.84
CA LYS A 133 42.77 14.17 2.74
C LYS A 133 44.02 14.93 3.18
N ASN A 134 44.95 14.16 3.71
CA ASN A 134 46.35 14.54 3.84
C ASN A 134 46.95 14.77 2.46
N LEU A 135 47.84 15.78 2.42
CA LEU A 135 48.85 16.15 1.41
C LEU A 135 48.37 16.86 0.14
#